data_AF-A0A538U876-F1
#
_entry.id   AF-A0A538U876-F1
#
_cell.length_a   1.000
_cell.length_b   1.000
_cell.length_c   1.000
_cell.angle_alpha   90.00
_cell.angle_beta   90.00
_cell.angle_gamma   90.00
#
_symmetry.space_group_name_H-M   'P 1'
#
loop_
_entity.id
_entity.type
_entity.pdbx_description
1 polymer ?
#
loop_
_entity_poly.entity_id
_entity_poly.type
_entity_poly.pdbx_seq_one_letter_code
_entity_poly.pdbx_strand_id
1 'polypeptide(L)'
;MLRRGAVETGALPRDFIQTLPLERMIELDLPRGLRAATGIDPDLVTRAVEALAAAALGALAVRLTREWGLRGGAALVAAATIVCGGWLTCFTGLGKPAALLCVLTAAALLGATRLARTGQGGVLLGGSVAAAFLLHRSGLALAPLWLAALVPAFRGHGDPAGRPGLGLGTAAWLPALALVIVAPALWRILTEFDLPRHLLPAGATGAGALALAVAPLHLLDLANLLVFQTPALVVALALAARREPAGAQGVAARLSTWCALSFVPLLLFVHPIQGVFRDLDVFACAGLAAALFAAERIGRAIAAGRLRPWLAPALVAAVVAPALQWLLHFHDPARGFARARAAAVEAPARSQDERARLWDALAYRAFRDRQWDRAVEACEQSARRAPHPRALTMLAIARTYTGDYRGAESLYVALATRDPGDPLGWLGLAGVSLRLGDSLWSARAMARLESYPRGGREAGLIHRHLRAFPVVWPASAGPPPP
;
A
#
# COMPACT_ATOMS: atom_id res chain seq x y z
N MET A 1 7.73 -3.62 -6.04
CA MET A 1 8.55 -2.96 -7.10
C MET A 1 9.89 -2.41 -6.61
N LEU A 2 9.99 -1.62 -5.53
CA LEU A 2 11.27 -1.42 -4.81
C LEU A 2 11.75 -2.71 -4.11
N ARG A 3 10.79 -3.51 -3.61
CA ARG A 3 11.02 -4.85 -3.04
C ARG A 3 11.59 -5.86 -4.04
N ARG A 4 11.22 -5.76 -5.33
CA ARG A 4 11.73 -6.65 -6.38
C ARG A 4 13.22 -6.45 -6.58
N GLY A 5 13.65 -5.19 -6.71
CA GLY A 5 15.08 -4.84 -6.71
C GLY A 5 15.78 -5.27 -5.43
N ALA A 6 15.15 -5.16 -4.25
CA ALA A 6 15.74 -5.62 -2.99
C ALA A 6 15.85 -7.16 -2.90
N VAL A 7 14.84 -7.90 -3.38
CA VAL A 7 14.83 -9.36 -3.48
C VAL A 7 15.93 -9.84 -4.43
N GLU A 8 16.09 -9.17 -5.58
CA GLU A 8 17.09 -9.48 -6.60
C GLU A 8 18.53 -9.11 -6.18
N THR A 9 18.72 -8.02 -5.43
CA THR A 9 20.05 -7.52 -5.03
C THR A 9 20.51 -7.97 -3.65
N GLY A 10 19.66 -8.66 -2.88
CA GLY A 10 19.97 -9.11 -1.51
C GLY A 10 19.97 -7.99 -0.46
N ALA A 11 20.23 -6.74 -0.86
CA ALA A 11 20.23 -5.57 0.01
C ALA A 11 18.83 -4.95 0.09
N LEU A 12 18.31 -4.79 1.30
CA LEU A 12 17.20 -3.87 1.53
C LEU A 12 17.76 -2.44 1.47
N PRO A 13 17.24 -1.55 0.60
CA PRO A 13 17.48 -0.13 0.74
C PRO A 13 17.27 0.32 2.19
N ARG A 14 18.03 1.33 2.65
CA ARG A 14 17.85 1.93 4.00
C ARG A 14 16.39 2.30 4.29
N ASP A 15 15.55 2.50 3.29
CA ASP A 15 14.14 2.84 3.43
C ASP A 15 13.25 1.69 3.96
N PHE A 16 13.76 0.46 4.10
CA PHE A 16 13.03 -0.69 4.66
C PHE A 16 13.05 -0.80 6.19
N ILE A 17 13.46 0.26 6.89
CA ILE A 17 13.46 0.38 8.37
C ILE A 17 12.09 0.03 9.00
N GLN A 18 11.00 0.12 8.21
CA GLN A 18 9.62 -0.16 8.62
C GLN A 18 9.20 -1.63 8.67
N THR A 19 10.03 -2.55 8.19
CA THR A 19 9.59 -3.94 8.02
C THR A 19 9.51 -4.66 9.37
N LEU A 20 8.36 -5.26 9.68
CA LEU A 20 8.19 -6.08 10.88
C LEU A 20 8.54 -7.56 10.62
N PRO A 21 8.77 -8.38 11.67
CA PRO A 21 9.34 -9.73 11.51
C PRO A 21 8.55 -10.64 10.57
N LEU A 22 7.22 -10.66 10.69
CA LEU A 22 6.39 -11.55 9.86
C LEU A 22 6.29 -11.04 8.41
N GLU A 23 6.27 -9.73 8.20
CA GLU A 23 6.33 -9.15 6.86
C GLU A 23 7.66 -9.47 6.18
N ARG A 24 8.79 -9.36 6.89
CA ARG A 24 10.09 -9.74 6.35
C ARG A 24 10.10 -11.22 5.97
N MET A 25 9.62 -12.09 6.85
CA MET A 25 9.59 -13.53 6.61
C MET A 25 8.79 -13.87 5.33
N ILE A 26 7.58 -13.30 5.19
CA ILE A 26 6.66 -13.64 4.09
C ILE A 26 7.07 -12.96 2.78
N GLU A 27 7.42 -11.68 2.80
CA GLU A 27 7.61 -10.88 1.58
C GLU A 27 9.06 -10.90 1.07
N LEU A 28 10.00 -11.40 1.87
CA LEU A 28 11.42 -11.39 1.53
C LEU A 28 12.06 -12.77 1.66
N ASP A 29 12.03 -13.34 2.85
CA ASP A 29 12.81 -14.55 3.15
C ASP A 29 12.20 -15.77 2.47
N LEU A 30 10.87 -15.90 2.45
CA LEU A 30 10.16 -16.99 1.78
C LEU A 30 10.37 -16.99 0.24
N PRO A 31 10.13 -15.89 -0.52
CA PRO A 31 10.39 -15.86 -1.94
C PRO A 31 11.86 -16.12 -2.30
N ARG A 32 12.80 -15.61 -1.49
CA ARG A 32 14.24 -15.86 -1.68
C ARG A 32 14.61 -17.32 -1.42
N GLY A 33 14.13 -17.88 -0.32
CA GLY A 33 14.38 -19.28 0.04
C GLY A 33 13.85 -20.24 -1.02
N LEU A 34 12.63 -20.01 -1.51
CA LEU A 34 12.05 -20.80 -2.58
C LEU A 34 12.81 -20.66 -3.90
N ARG A 35 13.21 -19.44 -4.28
CA ARG A 35 14.06 -19.23 -5.46
C ARG A 35 15.36 -20.01 -5.35
N ALA A 36 16.03 -19.96 -4.19
CA ALA A 36 17.29 -20.67 -3.97
C ALA A 36 17.11 -22.20 -4.00
N ALA A 37 16.02 -22.71 -3.45
CA ALA A 37 15.77 -24.15 -3.37
C ALA A 37 15.20 -24.77 -4.66
N THR A 38 14.41 -24.01 -5.43
CA THR A 38 13.59 -24.56 -6.52
C THR A 38 13.73 -23.82 -7.86
N GLY A 39 14.40 -22.67 -7.88
CA GLY A 39 14.50 -21.81 -9.07
C GLY A 39 13.22 -21.04 -9.41
N ILE A 40 12.15 -21.16 -8.62
CA ILE A 40 10.88 -20.45 -8.85
C ILE A 40 11.09 -18.93 -8.76
N ASP A 41 10.46 -18.20 -9.69
CA ASP A 41 10.44 -16.74 -9.68
C ASP A 41 9.77 -16.22 -8.38
N PRO A 42 10.46 -15.39 -7.58
CA PRO A 42 9.88 -14.75 -6.40
C PRO A 42 8.53 -14.07 -6.65
N ASP A 43 8.31 -13.49 -7.83
CA ASP A 43 7.04 -12.83 -8.17
C ASP A 43 5.86 -13.82 -8.18
N LEU A 44 6.10 -15.08 -8.60
CA LEU A 44 5.08 -16.13 -8.58
C LEU A 44 4.75 -16.54 -7.15
N VAL A 45 5.74 -16.59 -6.25
CA VAL A 45 5.52 -16.88 -4.83
C VAL A 45 4.62 -15.83 -4.20
N THR A 46 4.92 -14.54 -4.40
CA THR A 46 4.09 -13.44 -3.89
C THR A 46 2.67 -13.51 -4.43
N ARG A 47 2.50 -13.75 -5.74
CA ARG A 47 1.16 -13.92 -6.35
C ARG A 47 0.41 -15.11 -5.77
N ALA A 48 1.08 -16.23 -5.50
CA ALA A 48 0.47 -17.40 -4.90
C ALA A 48 0.01 -17.13 -3.47
N VAL A 49 0.82 -16.46 -2.65
CA VAL A 49 0.46 -16.05 -1.29
C VAL A 49 -0.77 -15.15 -1.30
N GLU A 50 -0.81 -14.15 -2.20
CA GLU A 50 -1.95 -13.25 -2.32
C GLU A 50 -3.21 -13.95 -2.87
N ALA A 51 -3.07 -14.90 -3.80
CA ALA A 51 -4.20 -15.72 -4.27
C ALA A 51 -4.78 -16.59 -3.15
N LEU A 52 -3.92 -17.20 -2.32
CA LEU A 52 -4.33 -17.94 -1.13
C LEU A 52 -5.01 -17.02 -0.10
N ALA A 53 -4.51 -15.79 0.06
CA ALA A 53 -5.14 -14.78 0.91
C ALA A 53 -6.54 -14.41 0.40
N ALA A 54 -6.74 -14.28 -0.92
CA ALA A 54 -8.05 -14.01 -1.51
C ALA A 54 -9.03 -15.16 -1.26
N ALA A 55 -8.59 -16.41 -1.44
CA ALA A 55 -9.38 -17.59 -1.14
C ALA A 55 -9.75 -17.68 0.36
N ALA A 56 -8.80 -17.37 1.25
CA ALA A 56 -9.03 -17.31 2.69
C ALA A 56 -10.04 -16.21 3.06
N LEU A 57 -9.98 -15.03 2.43
CA LEU A 57 -10.96 -13.97 2.62
C LEU A 57 -12.36 -14.42 2.20
N GLY A 58 -12.49 -15.10 1.06
CA GLY A 58 -13.76 -15.68 0.61
C GLY A 58 -14.33 -16.69 1.60
N ALA A 59 -13.50 -17.60 2.11
CA ALA A 59 -13.90 -18.56 3.13
C ALA A 59 -14.32 -17.88 4.45
N LEU A 60 -13.59 -16.84 4.88
CA LEU A 60 -13.92 -16.04 6.06
C LEU A 60 -15.24 -15.28 5.88
N ALA A 61 -15.50 -14.73 4.68
CA ALA A 61 -16.75 -14.06 4.37
C ALA A 61 -17.95 -15.01 4.57
N VAL A 62 -17.89 -16.22 4.01
CA VAL A 62 -18.93 -17.25 4.18
C VAL A 62 -19.10 -17.64 5.66
N ARG A 63 -18.00 -17.78 6.40
CA ARG A 63 -18.06 -18.10 7.83
C ARG A 63 -18.66 -16.97 8.66
N LEU A 64 -18.32 -15.72 8.37
CA LEU A 64 -18.90 -14.54 9.01
C LEU A 64 -20.40 -14.44 8.76
N THR A 65 -20.87 -14.62 7.51
CA THR A 65 -22.30 -14.56 7.20
C THR A 65 -23.09 -15.64 7.93
N ARG A 66 -22.52 -16.86 8.04
CA ARG A 66 -23.10 -17.95 8.84
C ARG A 66 -23.12 -17.61 10.34
N GLU A 67 -22.02 -17.07 10.86
CA GLU A 67 -21.90 -16.66 12.26
C GLU A 67 -22.92 -15.55 12.61
N TRP A 68 -23.20 -14.65 11.67
CA TRP A 68 -24.23 -13.62 11.81
C TRP A 68 -25.65 -14.14 11.62
N GLY A 69 -25.84 -15.43 11.30
CA GLY A 69 -27.14 -16.05 11.10
C GLY A 69 -27.84 -15.64 9.79
N LEU A 70 -27.09 -15.09 8.83
CA LEU A 70 -27.64 -14.66 7.55
C LEU A 70 -27.88 -15.86 6.63
N ARG A 71 -28.96 -15.80 5.83
CA ARG A 71 -29.35 -16.84 4.86
C ARG A 71 -29.82 -16.22 3.54
N GLY A 72 -29.85 -17.02 2.48
CA GLY A 72 -30.35 -16.61 1.16
C GLY A 72 -29.69 -15.33 0.64
N GLY A 73 -30.49 -14.41 0.11
CA GLY A 73 -30.01 -13.13 -0.44
C GLY A 73 -29.24 -12.27 0.57
N ALA A 74 -29.59 -12.32 1.86
CA ALA A 74 -28.86 -11.57 2.89
C ALA A 74 -27.41 -12.06 3.05
N ALA A 75 -27.20 -13.38 3.04
CA ALA A 75 -25.87 -13.96 3.10
C ALA A 75 -25.07 -13.66 1.83
N LEU A 76 -25.71 -13.75 0.66
CA LEU A 76 -25.07 -13.46 -0.62
C LEU A 76 -24.58 -12.00 -0.70
N VAL A 77 -25.44 -11.03 -0.35
CA VAL A 77 -25.07 -9.61 -0.35
C VAL A 77 -23.93 -9.33 0.63
N ALA A 78 -24.01 -9.89 1.84
CA ALA A 78 -22.98 -9.70 2.84
C ALA A 78 -21.63 -10.31 2.40
N ALA A 79 -21.61 -11.54 1.90
CA ALA A 79 -20.39 -12.18 1.41
C ALA A 79 -19.80 -11.43 0.21
N ALA A 80 -20.64 -11.02 -0.76
CA ALA A 80 -20.21 -10.23 -1.91
C ALA A 80 -19.61 -8.89 -1.46
N THR A 81 -20.20 -8.22 -0.46
CA THR A 81 -19.67 -6.95 0.07
C THR A 81 -18.29 -7.11 0.72
N ILE A 82 -18.04 -8.24 1.40
CA ILE A 82 -16.76 -8.52 2.06
C ILE A 82 -15.67 -8.90 1.05
N VAL A 83 -16.04 -9.56 -0.05
CA VAL A 83 -15.07 -10.04 -1.05
C VAL A 83 -14.83 -8.99 -2.14
N CYS A 84 -15.87 -8.32 -2.62
CA CYS A 84 -15.83 -7.46 -3.80
C CYS A 84 -15.73 -5.97 -3.43
N GLY A 85 -14.55 -5.56 -2.96
CA GLY A 85 -14.22 -4.15 -2.77
C GLY A 85 -12.92 -3.75 -3.45
N GLY A 86 -12.59 -2.46 -3.36
CA GLY A 86 -11.35 -1.90 -3.95
C GLY A 86 -10.08 -2.57 -3.43
N TRP A 87 -10.10 -3.16 -2.22
CA TRP A 87 -8.94 -3.83 -1.62
C TRP A 87 -8.53 -5.07 -2.39
N LEU A 88 -9.37 -5.61 -3.28
CA LEU A 88 -9.00 -6.72 -4.18
C LEU A 88 -7.80 -6.37 -5.06
N THR A 89 -7.55 -5.09 -5.35
CA THR A 89 -6.34 -4.68 -6.09
C THR A 89 -5.05 -4.98 -5.33
N CYS A 90 -5.12 -5.23 -4.01
CA CYS A 90 -3.97 -5.64 -3.21
C CYS A 90 -3.68 -7.13 -3.28
N PHE A 91 -4.53 -7.94 -3.93
CA PHE A 91 -4.38 -9.40 -4.03
C PHE A 91 -3.84 -9.85 -5.41
N THR A 92 -3.22 -8.94 -6.17
CA THR A 92 -2.81 -9.16 -7.58
C THR A 92 -1.30 -9.33 -7.78
N GLY A 93 -0.57 -9.73 -6.74
CA GLY A 93 0.89 -9.82 -6.68
C GLY A 93 1.57 -8.50 -6.33
N LEU A 94 0.99 -7.67 -5.47
CA LEU A 94 1.55 -6.36 -5.10
C LEU A 94 2.83 -6.49 -4.25
N GLY A 95 2.95 -7.54 -3.45
CA GLY A 95 4.08 -7.81 -2.55
C GLY A 95 4.09 -6.88 -1.34
N LYS A 96 2.91 -6.65 -0.76
CA LYS A 96 2.69 -5.80 0.41
C LYS A 96 1.75 -6.50 1.40
N PRO A 97 1.90 -6.24 2.71
CA PRO A 97 1.14 -6.92 3.75
C PRO A 97 -0.37 -6.60 3.76
N ALA A 98 -0.82 -5.64 2.95
CA ALA A 98 -2.21 -5.18 2.91
C ALA A 98 -3.22 -6.32 2.66
N ALA A 99 -2.93 -7.26 1.75
CA ALA A 99 -3.81 -8.40 1.48
C ALA A 99 -3.96 -9.32 2.70
N LEU A 100 -2.85 -9.66 3.34
CA LEU A 100 -2.85 -10.51 4.54
C LEU A 100 -3.50 -9.80 5.73
N LEU A 101 -3.25 -8.50 5.94
CA LEU A 101 -3.92 -7.73 6.98
C LEU A 101 -5.44 -7.67 6.78
N CYS A 102 -5.91 -7.63 5.52
CA CYS A 102 -7.34 -7.75 5.22
C CYS A 102 -7.89 -9.11 5.73
N VAL A 103 -7.24 -10.22 5.39
CA VAL A 103 -7.63 -11.56 5.88
C VAL A 103 -7.63 -11.61 7.41
N LEU A 104 -6.57 -11.09 8.05
CA LEU A 104 -6.44 -11.07 9.51
C LEU A 104 -7.50 -10.18 10.18
N THR A 105 -7.93 -9.09 9.54
CA THR A 105 -9.01 -8.22 10.02
C THR A 105 -10.35 -8.97 10.03
N ALA A 106 -10.68 -9.67 8.94
CA ALA A 106 -11.89 -10.50 8.87
C ALA A 106 -11.85 -11.68 9.85
N ALA A 107 -10.69 -12.33 10.00
CA ALA A 107 -10.49 -13.42 10.94
C ALA A 107 -10.61 -12.94 12.40
N ALA A 108 -10.06 -11.77 12.73
CA ALA A 108 -10.19 -11.16 14.05
C ALA A 108 -11.65 -10.85 14.38
N LEU A 109 -12.43 -10.27 13.44
CA LEU A 109 -13.86 -10.02 13.67
C LEU A 109 -14.65 -11.32 13.86
N LEU A 110 -14.35 -12.38 13.10
CA LEU A 110 -14.98 -13.69 13.27
C LEU A 110 -14.67 -14.28 14.65
N GLY A 111 -13.40 -14.25 15.06
CA GLY A 111 -12.95 -14.70 16.37
C GLY A 111 -13.60 -13.90 17.50
N ALA A 112 -13.62 -12.57 17.40
CA ALA A 112 -14.27 -11.67 18.34
C ALA A 112 -15.77 -11.96 18.47
N THR A 113 -16.46 -12.17 17.34
CA THR A 113 -17.90 -12.47 17.34
C THR A 113 -18.20 -13.78 18.05
N ARG A 114 -17.42 -14.83 17.77
CA ARG A 114 -17.55 -16.13 18.45
C ARG A 114 -17.25 -16.01 19.94
N LEU A 115 -16.18 -15.30 20.30
CA LEU A 115 -15.72 -15.20 21.67
C LEU A 115 -16.77 -14.49 22.53
N ALA A 116 -17.33 -13.40 22.01
CA ALA A 116 -18.35 -12.64 22.71
C ALA A 116 -19.71 -13.37 22.77
N ARG A 117 -20.01 -14.29 21.84
CA ARG A 117 -21.31 -15.00 21.79
C ARG A 117 -21.31 -16.33 22.55
N THR A 118 -20.24 -17.11 22.45
CA THR A 118 -20.20 -18.50 22.92
C THR A 118 -18.98 -18.79 23.79
N GLY A 119 -18.11 -17.81 24.03
CA GLY A 119 -16.81 -18.02 24.68
C GLY A 119 -15.78 -18.74 23.80
N GLN A 120 -16.13 -19.14 22.57
CA GLN A 120 -15.24 -19.85 21.65
C GLN A 120 -14.54 -18.91 20.67
N GLY A 121 -13.45 -19.34 20.03
CA GLY A 121 -12.80 -18.53 18.98
C GLY A 121 -11.74 -17.55 19.49
N GLY A 122 -11.39 -17.61 20.78
CA GLY A 122 -10.29 -16.83 21.34
C GLY A 122 -8.92 -17.10 20.69
N VAL A 123 -8.64 -18.35 20.28
CA VAL A 123 -7.44 -18.69 19.48
C VAL A 123 -7.42 -17.96 18.14
N LEU A 124 -8.57 -17.91 17.44
CA LEU A 124 -8.67 -17.21 16.16
C LEU A 124 -8.49 -15.70 16.34
N LEU A 125 -9.11 -15.10 17.36
CA LEU A 125 -8.95 -13.68 17.67
C LEU A 125 -7.49 -13.36 18.04
N GLY A 126 -6.95 -14.05 19.05
CA GLY A 126 -5.60 -13.82 19.57
C GLY A 126 -4.53 -14.06 18.51
N GLY A 127 -4.63 -15.18 17.79
CA GLY A 127 -3.72 -15.50 16.68
C GLY A 127 -3.75 -14.47 15.56
N SER A 128 -4.95 -14.02 15.15
CA SER A 128 -5.08 -13.05 14.05
C SER A 128 -4.55 -11.67 14.42
N VAL A 129 -4.84 -11.18 15.62
CA VAL A 129 -4.38 -9.86 16.09
C VAL A 129 -2.87 -9.86 16.31
N ALA A 130 -2.32 -10.93 16.92
CA ALA A 130 -0.89 -11.06 17.09
C ALA A 130 -0.15 -11.15 15.76
N ALA A 131 -0.65 -11.96 14.82
CA ALA A 131 -0.11 -12.02 13.48
C ALA A 131 -0.15 -10.65 12.81
N ALA A 132 -1.23 -9.87 12.98
CA ALA A 132 -1.32 -8.52 12.44
C ALA A 132 -0.27 -7.57 13.04
N PHE A 133 -0.03 -7.64 14.36
CA PHE A 133 1.02 -6.85 15.03
C PHE A 133 2.43 -7.23 14.56
N LEU A 134 2.69 -8.52 14.33
CA LEU A 134 3.98 -8.99 13.81
C LEU A 134 4.16 -8.71 12.31
N LEU A 135 3.05 -8.56 11.58
CA LEU A 135 3.04 -8.35 10.14
C LEU A 135 3.24 -6.88 9.80
N HIS A 136 2.45 -5.96 10.35
CA HIS A 136 2.52 -4.56 9.95
C HIS A 136 2.03 -3.63 11.04
N ARG A 137 2.59 -2.42 11.10
CA ARG A 137 2.20 -1.40 12.08
C ARG A 137 0.72 -1.00 12.02
N SER A 138 0.10 -1.04 10.84
CA SER A 138 -1.35 -0.83 10.69
C SER A 138 -2.20 -1.89 11.40
N GLY A 139 -1.61 -3.04 11.77
CA GLY A 139 -2.25 -4.04 12.61
C GLY A 139 -2.66 -3.51 13.98
N LEU A 140 -2.01 -2.45 14.49
CA LEU A 140 -2.40 -1.77 15.74
C LEU A 140 -3.84 -1.25 15.71
N ALA A 141 -4.38 -0.96 14.52
CA ALA A 141 -5.79 -0.60 14.37
C ALA A 141 -6.75 -1.74 14.76
N LEU A 142 -6.30 -2.97 15.02
CA LEU A 142 -7.15 -4.04 15.57
C LEU A 142 -7.25 -4.02 17.09
N ALA A 143 -6.44 -3.22 17.80
CA ALA A 143 -6.42 -3.20 19.26
C ALA A 143 -7.77 -2.84 19.90
N PRO A 144 -8.54 -1.83 19.42
CA PRO A 144 -9.82 -1.52 20.05
C PRO A 144 -10.87 -2.63 19.83
N LEU A 145 -10.91 -3.28 18.66
CA LEU A 145 -11.75 -4.47 18.43
C LEU A 145 -11.37 -5.62 19.38
N TRP A 146 -10.08 -5.88 19.53
CA TRP A 146 -9.55 -6.91 20.42
C TRP A 146 -9.99 -6.68 21.87
N LEU A 147 -9.79 -5.46 22.38
CA LEU A 147 -10.21 -5.09 23.74
C LEU A 147 -11.73 -5.14 23.91
N ALA A 148 -12.49 -4.64 22.92
CA ALA A 148 -13.95 -4.66 22.93
C ALA A 148 -14.54 -6.10 22.96
N ALA A 149 -13.82 -7.08 22.41
CA ALA A 149 -14.21 -8.48 22.47
C ALA A 149 -13.84 -9.15 23.80
N LEU A 150 -12.70 -8.80 24.39
CA LEU A 150 -12.24 -9.37 25.66
C LEU A 150 -13.11 -8.95 26.85
N VAL A 151 -13.50 -7.68 26.94
CA VAL A 151 -14.29 -7.15 28.07
C VAL A 151 -15.56 -7.97 28.37
N PRO A 152 -16.47 -8.23 27.40
CA PRO A 152 -17.64 -9.07 27.66
C PRO A 152 -17.29 -10.54 27.85
N ALA A 153 -16.21 -11.04 27.23
CA ALA A 153 -15.78 -12.43 27.37
C ALA A 153 -15.32 -12.74 28.81
N PHE A 154 -14.52 -11.86 29.41
CA PHE A 154 -14.13 -11.98 30.82
C PHE A 154 -15.30 -11.87 31.79
N ARG A 155 -16.33 -11.07 31.46
CA ARG A 155 -17.52 -10.91 32.32
C ARG A 155 -18.52 -12.05 32.23
N GLY A 156 -18.69 -12.65 31.05
CA GLY A 156 -19.74 -13.65 30.80
C GLY A 156 -19.26 -15.11 30.75
N HIS A 157 -17.97 -15.32 30.53
CA HIS A 157 -17.39 -16.66 30.29
C HIS A 157 -16.10 -16.88 31.08
N GLY A 158 -15.81 -16.03 32.07
CA GLY A 158 -14.73 -16.25 33.02
C GLY A 158 -15.07 -17.41 33.95
N ASP A 159 -14.11 -18.31 34.17
CA ASP A 159 -14.22 -19.36 35.19
C ASP A 159 -14.39 -18.71 36.58
N PRO A 160 -15.40 -19.09 37.38
CA PRO A 160 -15.53 -18.65 38.77
C PRO A 160 -14.27 -18.90 39.61
N ALA A 161 -13.46 -19.90 39.25
CA ALA A 161 -12.18 -20.22 39.89
C ALA A 161 -11.01 -19.32 39.45
N GLY A 162 -11.25 -18.30 38.61
CA GLY A 162 -10.27 -17.27 38.24
C GLY A 162 -9.27 -17.68 37.14
N ARG A 163 -9.39 -18.87 36.55
CA ARG A 163 -8.49 -19.34 35.47
C ARG A 163 -9.15 -19.12 34.10
N PRO A 164 -8.61 -18.24 33.23
CA PRO A 164 -9.16 -18.09 31.90
C PRO A 164 -8.95 -19.40 31.13
N GLY A 165 -10.04 -19.97 30.57
CA GLY A 165 -9.94 -21.13 29.69
C GLY A 165 -8.96 -20.88 28.55
N LEU A 166 -8.33 -21.93 28.01
CA LEU A 166 -7.22 -21.84 27.04
C LEU A 166 -7.54 -20.91 25.84
N GLY A 167 -8.79 -20.87 25.38
CA GLY A 167 -9.24 -19.93 24.35
C GLY A 167 -9.20 -18.46 24.78
N LEU A 168 -9.70 -18.12 25.97
CA LEU A 168 -9.69 -16.75 26.50
C LEU A 168 -8.26 -16.32 26.86
N GLY A 169 -7.46 -17.25 27.42
CA GLY A 169 -6.05 -17.02 27.71
C GLY A 169 -5.24 -16.71 26.44
N THR A 170 -5.41 -17.49 25.37
CA THR A 170 -4.75 -17.23 24.07
C THR A 170 -5.23 -15.93 23.42
N ALA A 171 -6.52 -15.59 23.54
CA ALA A 171 -7.06 -14.32 23.06
C ALA A 171 -6.39 -13.11 23.72
N ALA A 172 -6.03 -13.21 25.01
CA ALA A 172 -5.42 -12.11 25.77
C ALA A 172 -3.89 -12.10 25.64
N TRP A 173 -3.22 -13.23 25.90
CA TRP A 173 -1.77 -13.28 26.03
C TRP A 173 -1.01 -13.17 24.71
N LEU A 174 -1.55 -13.77 23.63
CA LEU A 174 -0.80 -13.88 22.38
C LEU A 174 -0.63 -12.51 21.68
N PRO A 175 -1.66 -11.65 21.56
CA PRO A 175 -1.49 -10.27 21.10
C PRO A 175 -0.61 -9.41 22.00
N ALA A 176 -0.73 -9.57 23.32
CA ALA A 176 0.07 -8.82 24.29
C ALA A 176 1.57 -9.15 24.14
N LEU A 177 1.91 -10.43 24.05
CA LEU A 177 3.28 -10.88 23.82
C LEU A 177 3.82 -10.36 22.47
N ALA A 178 3.03 -10.47 21.40
CA ALA A 178 3.42 -9.95 20.10
C ALA A 178 3.71 -8.44 20.16
N LEU A 179 2.85 -7.67 20.84
CA LEU A 179 3.03 -6.23 21.01
C LEU A 179 4.32 -5.91 21.78
N VAL A 180 4.60 -6.62 22.87
CA VAL A 180 5.86 -6.46 23.64
C VAL A 180 7.09 -6.70 22.75
N ILE A 181 7.04 -7.75 21.92
CA ILE A 181 8.13 -8.09 20.98
C ILE A 181 8.36 -6.97 19.96
N VAL A 182 7.29 -6.40 19.40
CA VAL A 182 7.41 -5.39 18.33
C VAL A 182 7.45 -3.94 18.82
N ALA A 183 7.15 -3.66 20.09
CA ALA A 183 7.06 -2.31 20.62
C ALA A 183 8.31 -1.44 20.34
N PRO A 184 9.55 -1.92 20.53
CA PRO A 184 10.74 -1.11 20.23
C PRO A 184 10.84 -0.74 18.75
N ALA A 185 10.52 -1.69 17.86
CA ALA A 185 10.52 -1.46 16.42
C ALA A 185 9.42 -0.48 16.02
N LEU A 186 8.20 -0.64 16.56
CA LEU A 186 7.08 0.27 16.31
C LEU A 186 7.39 1.69 16.78
N TRP A 187 8.00 1.84 17.96
CA TRP A 187 8.40 3.15 18.47
C TRP A 187 9.38 3.84 17.52
N ARG A 188 10.42 3.12 17.10
CA ARG A 188 11.41 3.64 16.14
C ARG A 188 10.77 4.02 14.80
N ILE A 189 9.87 3.17 14.28
CA ILE A 189 9.18 3.43 13.02
C ILE A 189 8.30 4.68 13.13
N LEU A 190 7.60 4.82 14.25
CA LEU A 190 6.75 5.97 14.51
C LEU A 190 7.57 7.27 14.50
N THR A 191 8.70 7.30 15.21
CA THR A 191 9.50 8.51 15.39
C THR A 191 10.38 8.85 14.19
N GLU A 192 11.01 7.85 13.56
CA GLU A 192 11.95 8.06 12.46
C GLU A 192 11.28 8.09 11.07
N PHE A 193 10.08 7.51 10.95
CA PHE A 193 9.40 7.38 9.67
C PHE A 193 7.99 7.96 9.62
N ASP A 194 7.04 7.45 10.42
CA ASP A 194 5.63 7.81 10.27
C ASP A 194 5.35 9.26 10.64
N LEU A 195 5.95 9.77 11.73
CA LEU A 195 5.79 11.15 12.14
C LEU A 195 6.23 12.15 11.04
N PRO A 196 7.47 12.09 10.50
CA PRO A 196 7.92 13.03 9.49
C PRO A 196 7.33 12.81 8.09
N ARG A 197 6.78 11.62 7.77
CA ARG A 197 6.33 11.30 6.39
C ARG A 197 4.83 11.12 6.23
N HIS A 198 4.12 10.70 7.27
CA HIS A 198 2.69 10.40 7.20
C HIS A 198 1.85 11.35 8.06
N LEU A 199 2.29 11.69 9.27
CA LEU A 199 1.48 12.50 10.19
C LEU A 199 1.71 14.01 10.01
N LEU A 200 2.95 14.41 9.76
CA LEU A 200 3.36 15.81 9.57
C LEU A 200 4.27 15.92 8.34
N PRO A 201 3.74 15.70 7.12
CA PRO A 201 4.54 15.71 5.91
C PRO A 201 5.14 17.11 5.65
N ALA A 202 6.37 17.12 5.11
CA ALA A 202 7.02 18.34 4.64
C ALA A 202 6.11 19.10 3.65
N GLY A 203 5.94 20.40 3.87
CA GLY A 203 4.99 21.26 3.14
C GLY A 203 3.78 21.71 3.96
N ALA A 204 3.47 21.04 5.09
CA ALA A 204 2.39 21.42 6.01
C ALA A 204 2.82 22.47 7.06
N THR A 205 3.69 23.42 6.69
CA THR A 205 4.27 24.39 7.64
C THR A 205 3.17 25.25 8.28
N GLY A 206 2.99 25.11 9.58
CA GLY A 206 2.05 25.90 10.40
C GLY A 206 0.72 25.21 10.75
N ALA A 207 0.36 24.12 10.07
CA ALA A 207 -0.84 23.36 10.38
C ALA A 207 -0.51 22.17 11.31
N GLY A 208 -1.18 22.07 12.47
CA GLY A 208 -1.06 20.89 13.33
C GLY A 208 -1.69 19.64 12.71
N ALA A 209 -1.31 18.45 13.18
CA ALA A 209 -1.80 17.16 12.66
C ALA A 209 -3.34 17.07 12.60
N LEU A 210 -4.03 17.66 13.59
CA LEU A 210 -5.50 17.69 13.60
C LEU A 210 -6.07 18.51 12.44
N ALA A 211 -5.47 19.65 12.12
CA ALA A 211 -5.93 20.51 11.02
C ALA A 211 -5.77 19.81 9.66
N LEU A 212 -4.69 19.05 9.48
CA LEU A 212 -4.48 18.22 8.29
C LEU A 212 -5.49 17.07 8.21
N ALA A 213 -5.77 16.42 9.35
CA ALA A 213 -6.69 15.30 9.43
C ALA A 213 -8.15 15.65 9.06
N VAL A 214 -8.54 16.92 9.22
CA VAL A 214 -9.87 17.43 8.85
C VAL A 214 -9.85 18.40 7.66
N ALA A 215 -8.73 18.48 6.93
CA ALA A 215 -8.63 19.35 5.77
C ALA A 215 -9.70 18.95 4.72
N PRO A 216 -10.47 19.91 4.15
CA PRO A 216 -11.60 19.59 3.28
C PRO A 216 -11.25 18.69 2.09
N LEU A 217 -10.10 18.91 1.45
CA LEU A 217 -9.64 18.10 0.33
C LEU A 217 -9.27 16.68 0.77
N HIS A 218 -8.65 16.53 1.93
CA HIS A 218 -8.34 15.21 2.51
C HIS A 218 -9.62 14.44 2.84
N LEU A 219 -10.61 15.08 3.46
CA LEU A 219 -11.91 14.46 3.73
C LEU A 219 -12.63 14.04 2.44
N LEU A 220 -12.53 14.84 1.37
CA LEU A 220 -13.08 14.49 0.07
C LEU A 220 -12.36 13.27 -0.54
N ASP A 221 -11.04 13.21 -0.43
CA ASP A 221 -10.26 12.06 -0.89
C ASP A 221 -10.62 10.80 -0.10
N LEU A 222 -10.78 10.91 1.22
CA LEU A 222 -11.21 9.79 2.07
C LEU A 222 -12.63 9.33 1.73
N ALA A 223 -13.55 10.25 1.45
CA ALA A 223 -14.90 9.90 1.01
C ALA A 223 -14.88 9.14 -0.32
N ASN A 224 -14.12 9.65 -1.31
CA ASN A 224 -13.95 8.99 -2.60
C ASN A 224 -13.28 7.61 -2.44
N LEU A 225 -12.23 7.54 -1.63
CA LEU A 225 -11.53 6.30 -1.29
C LEU A 225 -12.47 5.30 -0.64
N LEU A 226 -13.29 5.69 0.34
CA LEU A 226 -14.19 4.77 1.02
C LEU A 226 -15.30 4.26 0.11
N VAL A 227 -15.79 5.07 -0.83
CA VAL A 227 -16.73 4.61 -1.87
C VAL A 227 -16.04 3.67 -2.87
N PHE A 228 -14.80 3.98 -3.26
CA PHE A 228 -13.97 3.09 -4.08
C PHE A 228 -13.73 1.74 -3.41
N GLN A 229 -13.34 1.76 -2.12
CA GLN A 229 -13.06 0.55 -1.36
C GLN A 229 -14.36 -0.22 -1.08
N THR A 230 -15.40 0.46 -0.63
CA THR A 230 -16.63 -0.12 -0.09
C THR A 230 -17.87 0.59 -0.64
N PRO A 231 -18.30 0.32 -1.89
CA PRO A 231 -19.46 0.98 -2.50
C PRO A 231 -20.75 0.85 -1.66
N ALA A 232 -20.93 -0.32 -1.02
CA ALA A 232 -22.06 -0.61 -0.14
C ALA A 232 -22.10 0.25 1.14
N LEU A 233 -21.04 0.99 1.48
CA LEU A 233 -20.98 1.81 2.69
C LEU A 233 -22.07 2.88 2.72
N VAL A 234 -22.42 3.45 1.56
CA VAL A 234 -23.48 4.48 1.45
C VAL A 234 -24.81 3.95 1.96
N VAL A 235 -25.20 2.75 1.52
CA VAL A 235 -26.44 2.09 1.95
C VAL A 235 -26.37 1.75 3.44
N ALA A 236 -25.23 1.24 3.90
CA ALA A 236 -25.04 0.89 5.30
C ALA A 236 -25.13 2.10 6.24
N LEU A 237 -24.56 3.25 5.87
CA LEU A 237 -24.67 4.49 6.64
C LEU A 237 -26.11 5.01 6.68
N ALA A 238 -26.82 4.96 5.56
CA ALA A 238 -28.25 5.32 5.51
C ALA A 238 -29.11 4.42 6.42
N LEU A 239 -28.80 3.12 6.49
CA LEU A 239 -29.45 2.20 7.41
C LEU A 239 -29.08 2.48 8.87
N ALA A 240 -27.82 2.80 9.15
CA ALA A 240 -27.31 3.08 10.49
C ALA A 240 -27.84 4.41 11.06
N ALA A 241 -28.14 5.39 10.19
CA ALA A 241 -28.77 6.65 10.59
C ALA A 241 -30.22 6.48 11.08
N ARG A 242 -30.88 5.37 10.73
CA ARG A 242 -32.22 5.06 11.24
C ARG A 242 -32.11 4.57 12.69
N ARG A 243 -32.82 5.22 13.61
CA ARG A 243 -32.85 4.82 15.02
C ARG A 243 -33.33 3.38 15.14
N GLU A 244 -32.46 2.52 15.65
CA GLU A 244 -32.87 1.20 16.13
C GLU A 244 -33.40 1.34 17.56
N PRO A 245 -34.40 0.53 17.96
CA PRO A 245 -34.85 0.46 19.35
C PRO A 245 -33.66 0.22 20.29
N ALA A 246 -33.68 0.83 21.48
CA ALA A 246 -32.64 0.60 22.49
C ALA A 246 -32.52 -0.91 22.78
N GLY A 247 -31.30 -1.45 22.77
CA GLY A 247 -31.05 -2.88 22.97
C GLY A 247 -31.15 -3.77 21.73
N ALA A 248 -31.57 -3.25 20.56
CA ALA A 248 -31.68 -4.03 19.33
C ALA A 248 -30.32 -4.38 18.67
N GLN A 249 -29.23 -3.73 19.09
CA GLN A 249 -27.90 -3.99 18.51
C GLN A 249 -27.30 -5.30 19.05
N GLY A 250 -27.34 -6.33 18.21
CA GLY A 250 -26.66 -7.60 18.46
C GLY A 250 -25.15 -7.44 18.61
N VAL A 251 -24.51 -8.44 19.23
CA VAL A 251 -23.04 -8.49 19.44
C VAL A 251 -22.27 -8.28 18.14
N ALA A 252 -22.70 -8.91 17.04
CA ALA A 252 -22.09 -8.75 15.72
C ALA A 252 -22.11 -7.29 15.23
N ALA A 253 -23.22 -6.58 15.43
CA ALA A 253 -23.36 -5.17 15.05
C ALA A 253 -22.37 -4.27 15.79
N ARG A 254 -22.23 -4.50 17.11
CA ARG A 254 -21.31 -3.74 17.96
C ARG A 254 -19.86 -3.99 17.56
N LEU A 255 -19.48 -5.25 17.37
CA LEU A 255 -18.10 -5.60 17.02
C LEU A 255 -17.72 -5.17 15.60
N SER A 256 -18.61 -5.25 14.62
CA SER A 256 -18.34 -4.74 13.26
C SER A 256 -18.19 -3.21 13.28
N THR A 257 -18.98 -2.52 14.10
CA THR A 257 -18.86 -1.07 14.33
C THR A 257 -17.53 -0.73 14.98
N TRP A 258 -17.12 -1.43 16.05
CA TRP A 258 -15.80 -1.27 16.66
C TRP A 258 -14.67 -1.54 15.68
N CYS A 259 -14.79 -2.59 14.86
CA CYS A 259 -13.81 -2.89 13.81
C CYS A 259 -13.65 -1.70 12.86
N ALA A 260 -14.74 -1.17 12.30
CA ALA A 260 -14.68 -0.01 11.42
C ALA A 260 -14.12 1.25 12.11
N LEU A 261 -14.60 1.56 13.32
CA LEU A 261 -14.16 2.74 14.09
C LEU A 261 -12.67 2.68 14.44
N SER A 262 -12.12 1.49 14.65
CA SER A 262 -10.71 1.34 15.02
C SER A 262 -9.74 1.77 13.91
N PHE A 263 -10.20 1.81 12.66
CA PHE A 263 -9.43 2.30 11.51
C PHE A 263 -9.65 3.79 11.20
N VAL A 264 -10.58 4.47 11.87
CA VAL A 264 -10.82 5.92 11.65
C VAL A 264 -9.59 6.76 11.93
N PRO A 265 -8.81 6.55 13.01
CA PRO A 265 -7.57 7.29 13.22
C PRO A 265 -6.56 7.09 12.08
N LEU A 266 -6.46 5.88 11.54
CA LEU A 266 -5.59 5.60 10.39
C LEU A 266 -6.06 6.39 9.17
N LEU A 267 -7.36 6.37 8.85
CA LEU A 267 -7.94 7.13 7.74
C LEU A 267 -7.67 8.64 7.88
N LEU A 268 -7.90 9.19 9.06
CA LEU A 268 -7.81 10.63 9.28
C LEU A 268 -6.37 11.14 9.34
N PHE A 269 -5.47 10.44 10.03
CA PHE A 269 -4.14 10.98 10.34
C PHE A 269 -3.03 10.50 9.41
N VAL A 270 -3.22 9.40 8.68
CA VAL A 270 -2.18 8.91 7.75
C VAL A 270 -2.34 9.61 6.41
N HIS A 271 -1.38 10.46 6.06
CA HIS A 271 -1.27 11.03 4.72
C HIS A 271 -0.29 10.18 3.88
N PRO A 272 -0.74 9.50 2.81
CA PRO A 272 0.15 8.67 2.02
C PRO A 272 1.18 9.51 1.26
N ILE A 273 2.42 9.00 1.18
CA ILE A 273 3.56 9.75 0.63
C ILE A 273 3.30 10.13 -0.83
N GLN A 274 2.75 9.22 -1.63
CA GLN A 274 2.49 9.47 -3.05
C GLN A 274 1.04 9.93 -3.32
N GLY A 275 0.31 10.32 -2.27
CA GLY A 275 -1.09 10.70 -2.33
C GLY A 275 -2.05 9.50 -2.31
N VAL A 276 -3.29 9.76 -1.91
CA VAL A 276 -4.33 8.72 -1.72
C VAL A 276 -4.55 7.91 -3.00
N PHE A 277 -4.47 8.53 -4.17
CA PHE A 277 -4.68 7.86 -5.47
C PHE A 277 -3.67 6.75 -5.78
N ARG A 278 -2.43 6.90 -5.33
CA ARG A 278 -1.34 5.96 -5.63
C ARG A 278 -1.19 4.91 -4.55
N ASP A 279 -1.29 5.32 -3.29
CA ASP A 279 -1.03 4.49 -2.11
C ASP A 279 -2.35 4.00 -1.49
N LEU A 280 -3.31 3.62 -2.35
CA LEU A 280 -4.63 3.10 -1.96
C LEU A 280 -4.51 1.89 -1.02
N ASP A 281 -3.42 1.12 -1.16
CA ASP A 281 -3.16 -0.08 -0.37
C ASP A 281 -2.97 0.20 1.13
N VAL A 282 -2.55 1.41 1.50
CA VAL A 282 -2.41 1.85 2.90
C VAL A 282 -3.75 1.76 3.64
N PHE A 283 -4.86 1.96 2.92
CA PHE A 283 -6.21 1.98 3.47
C PHE A 283 -7.02 0.73 3.12
N ALA A 284 -6.42 -0.29 2.51
CA ALA A 284 -7.14 -1.52 2.13
C ALA A 284 -7.85 -2.17 3.32
N CYS A 285 -7.19 -2.24 4.48
CA CYS A 285 -7.77 -2.81 5.69
C CYS A 285 -8.89 -1.95 6.28
N ALA A 286 -8.76 -0.62 6.20
CA ALA A 286 -9.82 0.30 6.60
C ALA A 286 -11.05 0.15 5.70
N GLY A 287 -10.84 0.00 4.39
CA GLY A 287 -11.86 -0.36 3.42
C GLY A 287 -12.58 -1.65 3.78
N LEU A 288 -11.83 -2.73 4.02
CA LEU A 288 -12.41 -4.00 4.44
C LEU A 288 -13.16 -3.88 5.77
N ALA A 289 -12.64 -3.16 6.76
CA ALA A 289 -13.34 -2.94 8.03
C ALA A 289 -14.69 -2.22 7.83
N ALA A 290 -14.72 -1.21 6.95
CA ALA A 290 -15.95 -0.55 6.54
C ALA A 290 -16.90 -1.52 5.79
N ALA A 291 -16.35 -2.46 5.01
CA ALA A 291 -17.13 -3.47 4.31
C ALA A 291 -17.71 -4.54 5.22
N LEU A 292 -16.97 -4.96 6.25
CA LEU A 292 -17.47 -5.84 7.31
C LEU A 292 -18.65 -5.16 8.03
N PHE A 293 -18.53 -3.87 8.36
CA PHE A 293 -19.65 -3.09 8.88
C PHE A 293 -20.83 -3.02 7.90
N ALA A 294 -20.59 -2.72 6.63
CA ALA A 294 -21.64 -2.60 5.63
C ALA A 294 -22.38 -3.92 5.37
N ALA A 295 -21.63 -5.01 5.22
CA ALA A 295 -22.14 -6.36 5.02
C ALA A 295 -23.06 -6.78 6.18
N GLU A 296 -22.65 -6.50 7.41
CA GLU A 296 -23.39 -6.77 8.63
C GLU A 296 -24.72 -6.00 8.65
N ARG A 297 -24.69 -4.68 8.41
CA ARG A 297 -25.87 -3.81 8.45
C ARG A 297 -26.87 -4.13 7.34
N ILE A 298 -26.41 -4.29 6.11
CA ILE A 298 -27.25 -4.60 4.95
C ILE A 298 -27.82 -6.02 5.06
N GLY A 299 -26.98 -6.99 5.40
CA GLY A 299 -27.39 -8.38 5.60
C GLY A 299 -28.47 -8.50 6.68
N ARG A 300 -28.27 -7.87 7.85
CA ARG A 300 -29.30 -7.85 8.90
C ARG A 300 -30.57 -7.13 8.44
N ALA A 301 -30.46 -6.03 7.72
CA ALA A 301 -31.63 -5.29 7.24
C ALA A 301 -32.50 -6.14 6.29
N ILE A 302 -31.88 -6.93 5.40
CA ILE A 302 -32.61 -7.88 4.55
C ILE A 302 -33.23 -9.00 5.40
N ALA A 303 -32.44 -9.61 6.29
CA ALA A 303 -32.91 -10.72 7.14
C ALA A 303 -34.07 -10.32 8.07
N ALA A 304 -34.09 -9.07 8.53
CA ALA A 304 -35.15 -8.50 9.36
C ALA A 304 -36.32 -7.90 8.54
N GLY A 305 -36.33 -8.03 7.20
CA GLY A 305 -37.38 -7.49 6.34
C GLY A 305 -37.40 -5.96 6.19
N ARG A 306 -36.40 -5.24 6.72
CA ARG A 306 -36.23 -3.77 6.57
C ARG A 306 -35.81 -3.38 5.16
N LEU A 307 -35.08 -4.26 4.48
CA LEU A 307 -34.84 -4.19 3.05
C LEU A 307 -35.54 -5.36 2.36
N ARG A 308 -36.13 -5.10 1.19
CA ARG A 308 -36.83 -6.13 0.43
C ARG A 308 -35.82 -7.14 -0.14
N PRO A 309 -36.02 -8.47 0.02
CA PRO A 309 -35.06 -9.48 -0.45
C PRO A 309 -34.77 -9.44 -1.97
N TRP A 310 -35.72 -8.97 -2.79
CA TRP A 310 -35.54 -8.83 -4.23
C TRP A 310 -34.48 -7.78 -4.61
N LEU A 311 -34.05 -6.91 -3.68
CA LEU A 311 -32.94 -5.98 -3.89
C LEU A 311 -31.56 -6.67 -3.85
N ALA A 312 -31.48 -7.93 -3.41
CA ALA A 312 -30.21 -8.63 -3.25
C ALA A 312 -29.37 -8.69 -4.54
N PRO A 313 -29.92 -9.02 -5.73
CA PRO A 313 -29.15 -9.01 -6.97
C PRO A 313 -28.59 -7.61 -7.31
N ALA A 314 -29.36 -6.55 -7.10
CA ALA A 314 -28.91 -5.18 -7.35
C ALA A 314 -27.79 -4.76 -6.38
N LEU A 315 -27.90 -5.12 -5.11
CA LEU A 315 -26.87 -4.85 -4.10
C LEU A 315 -25.57 -5.64 -4.36
N VAL A 316 -25.69 -6.89 -4.82
CA VAL A 316 -24.52 -7.68 -5.27
C VAL A 316 -23.88 -7.04 -6.49
N ALA A 317 -24.67 -6.67 -7.50
CA ALA A 317 -24.16 -6.00 -8.70
C ALA A 317 -23.45 -4.68 -8.36
N ALA A 318 -23.98 -3.91 -7.39
CA ALA A 318 -23.42 -2.65 -6.93
C ALA A 318 -22.03 -2.77 -6.28
N VAL A 319 -21.63 -3.96 -5.82
CA VAL A 319 -20.27 -4.21 -5.28
C VAL A 319 -19.38 -4.98 -6.26
N VAL A 320 -19.94 -5.97 -6.96
CA VAL A 320 -19.20 -6.80 -7.92
C VAL A 320 -18.78 -6.00 -9.14
N ALA A 321 -19.69 -5.22 -9.73
CA ALA A 321 -19.39 -4.49 -10.97
C ALA A 321 -18.27 -3.45 -10.79
N PRO A 322 -18.28 -2.59 -9.74
CA PRO A 322 -17.15 -1.69 -9.49
C PRO A 322 -15.85 -2.44 -9.20
N ALA A 323 -15.88 -3.53 -8.42
CA ALA A 323 -14.68 -4.30 -8.12
C ALA A 323 -14.03 -4.87 -9.39
N LEU A 324 -14.82 -5.46 -10.29
CA LEU A 324 -14.33 -5.94 -11.59
C LEU A 324 -13.84 -4.80 -12.48
N GLN A 325 -14.58 -3.70 -12.54
CA GLN A 325 -14.17 -2.51 -13.30
C GLN A 325 -12.82 -1.98 -12.82
N TRP A 326 -12.58 -1.94 -11.51
CA TRP A 326 -11.30 -1.49 -10.95
C TRP A 326 -10.17 -2.46 -11.24
N LEU A 327 -10.40 -3.78 -11.11
CA LEU A 327 -9.39 -4.77 -11.50
C LEU A 327 -9.00 -4.64 -12.97
N LEU A 328 -9.98 -4.47 -13.87
CA LEU A 328 -9.74 -4.23 -15.29
C LEU A 328 -9.03 -2.89 -15.55
N HIS A 329 -9.39 -1.83 -14.80
CA HIS A 329 -8.76 -0.53 -14.92
C HIS A 329 -7.29 -0.55 -14.49
N PHE A 330 -6.97 -1.23 -13.38
CA PHE A 330 -5.60 -1.34 -12.88
C PHE A 330 -4.74 -2.37 -13.60
N HIS A 331 -5.35 -3.27 -14.38
CA HIS A 331 -4.64 -4.16 -15.27
C HIS A 331 -3.96 -3.42 -16.44
N ASP A 332 -4.57 -2.32 -16.91
CA ASP A 332 -4.07 -1.52 -18.04
C ASP A 332 -3.16 -0.36 -17.56
N PRO A 333 -1.84 -0.42 -17.84
CA PRO A 333 -0.90 0.64 -17.45
C PRO A 333 -1.24 2.01 -18.04
N ALA A 334 -1.79 2.08 -19.25
CA ALA A 334 -2.09 3.33 -19.92
C ALA A 334 -3.24 4.06 -19.22
N ARG A 335 -4.28 3.32 -18.81
CA ARG A 335 -5.39 3.86 -18.01
C ARG A 335 -4.91 4.34 -16.64
N GLY A 336 -4.05 3.55 -15.99
CA GLY A 336 -3.44 3.94 -14.71
C GLY A 336 -2.63 5.23 -14.83
N PHE A 337 -1.83 5.38 -15.89
CA PHE A 337 -1.09 6.61 -16.19
C PHE A 337 -2.03 7.79 -16.42
N ALA A 338 -3.06 7.62 -17.26
CA ALA A 338 -4.03 8.67 -17.57
C ALA A 338 -4.75 9.17 -16.31
N ARG A 339 -5.19 8.25 -15.43
CA ARG A 339 -5.83 8.59 -14.16
C ARG A 339 -4.89 9.36 -13.22
N ALA A 340 -3.65 8.90 -13.05
CA ALA A 340 -2.68 9.57 -12.19
C ALA A 340 -2.26 10.94 -12.76
N ARG A 341 -2.18 11.08 -14.09
CA ARG A 341 -1.99 12.36 -14.76
C ARG A 341 -3.16 13.31 -14.53
N ALA A 342 -4.40 12.84 -14.70
CA ALA A 342 -5.61 13.61 -14.43
C ALA A 342 -5.60 14.16 -12.98
N ALA A 343 -5.28 13.32 -11.99
CA ALA A 343 -5.16 13.76 -10.59
C ALA A 343 -4.09 14.85 -10.37
N ALA A 344 -3.06 14.93 -11.22
CA ALA A 344 -1.99 15.92 -11.12
C ALA A 344 -2.27 17.23 -11.87
N VAL A 345 -3.24 17.26 -12.79
CA VAL A 345 -3.51 18.42 -13.67
C VAL A 345 -4.94 18.96 -13.58
N GLU A 346 -5.91 18.14 -13.23
CA GLU A 346 -7.33 18.50 -13.16
C GLU A 346 -7.73 18.98 -11.75
N ALA A 347 -8.97 19.49 -11.64
CA ALA A 347 -9.54 19.91 -10.37
C ALA A 347 -10.02 18.71 -9.52
N PRO A 348 -10.03 18.82 -8.18
CA PRO A 348 -9.51 19.94 -7.38
C PRO A 348 -7.98 20.02 -7.39
N ALA A 349 -7.45 21.24 -7.41
CA ALA A 349 -6.01 21.48 -7.48
C ALA A 349 -5.29 20.91 -6.24
N ARG A 350 -4.23 20.14 -6.49
CA ARG A 350 -3.34 19.57 -5.47
C ARG A 350 -2.21 20.53 -5.12
N SER A 351 -1.65 20.38 -3.91
CA SER A 351 -0.47 21.16 -3.50
C SER A 351 0.71 20.90 -4.43
N GLN A 352 1.65 21.86 -4.56
CA GLN A 352 2.81 21.69 -5.44
C GLN A 352 3.64 20.47 -5.05
N ASP A 353 3.79 20.20 -3.75
CA ASP A 353 4.52 19.06 -3.22
C ASP A 353 3.85 17.73 -3.57
N GLU A 354 2.52 17.63 -3.44
CA GLU A 354 1.78 16.45 -3.82
C GLU A 354 1.87 16.20 -5.33
N ARG A 355 1.72 17.27 -6.14
CA ARG A 355 1.89 17.18 -7.60
C ARG A 355 3.29 16.73 -7.98
N ALA A 356 4.33 17.25 -7.33
CA ALA A 356 5.71 16.84 -7.59
C ALA A 356 5.91 15.33 -7.36
N ARG A 357 5.34 14.79 -6.28
CA ARG A 357 5.39 13.35 -5.95
C ARG A 357 4.56 12.49 -6.91
N LEU A 358 3.38 12.97 -7.32
CA LEU A 358 2.57 12.30 -8.34
C LEU A 358 3.33 12.22 -9.68
N TRP A 359 3.95 13.32 -10.11
CA TRP A 359 4.75 13.36 -11.33
C TRP A 359 6.01 12.51 -11.25
N ASP A 360 6.68 12.47 -10.10
CA ASP A 360 7.81 11.55 -9.87
C ASP A 360 7.38 10.07 -9.96
N ALA A 361 6.20 9.72 -9.42
CA ALA A 361 5.64 8.37 -9.56
C ALA A 361 5.30 8.03 -11.01
N LEU A 362 4.72 8.97 -11.77
CA LEU A 362 4.44 8.83 -13.20
C LEU A 362 5.74 8.68 -14.01
N ALA A 363 6.75 9.48 -13.69
CA ALA A 363 8.07 9.40 -14.29
C ALA A 363 8.69 8.03 -14.08
N TYR A 364 8.70 7.53 -12.85
CA TYR A 364 9.23 6.19 -12.54
C TYR A 364 8.47 5.09 -13.29
N ARG A 365 7.15 5.20 -13.41
CA ARG A 365 6.34 4.24 -14.17
C ARG A 365 6.69 4.26 -15.66
N ALA A 366 6.71 5.45 -16.28
CA ALA A 366 7.03 5.62 -17.69
C ALA A 366 8.47 5.14 -17.99
N PHE A 367 9.42 5.42 -17.09
CA PHE A 367 10.79 4.93 -17.17
C PHE A 367 10.87 3.41 -17.25
N ARG A 368 10.18 2.74 -16.33
CA ARG A 368 10.19 1.27 -16.25
C ARG A 368 9.57 0.65 -17.50
N ASP A 369 8.49 1.23 -17.99
CA ASP A 369 7.77 0.75 -19.18
C ASP A 369 8.40 1.27 -20.49
N ARG A 370 9.57 1.95 -20.42
CA ARG A 370 10.33 2.52 -21.54
C ARG A 370 9.52 3.46 -22.44
N GLN A 371 8.54 4.15 -21.86
CA GLN A 371 7.73 5.16 -22.54
C GLN A 371 8.45 6.52 -22.44
N TRP A 372 9.51 6.70 -23.21
CA TRP A 372 10.46 7.80 -23.04
C TRP A 372 9.81 9.19 -23.16
N ASP A 373 8.89 9.40 -24.10
CA ASP A 373 8.20 10.69 -24.25
C ASP A 373 7.39 11.07 -22.99
N ARG A 374 6.66 10.11 -22.43
CA ARG A 374 5.92 10.28 -21.17
C ARG A 374 6.86 10.46 -19.98
N ALA A 375 8.02 9.80 -20.02
CA ALA A 375 9.04 9.95 -19.01
C ALA A 375 9.63 11.36 -19.01
N VAL A 376 9.88 11.95 -20.19
CA VAL A 376 10.30 13.35 -20.34
C VAL A 376 9.24 14.28 -19.72
N GLU A 377 7.98 14.21 -20.16
CA GLU A 377 6.90 15.04 -19.62
C GLU A 377 6.84 14.95 -18.08
N ALA A 378 6.78 13.73 -17.54
CA ALA A 378 6.61 13.52 -16.12
C ALA A 378 7.84 13.96 -15.30
N CYS A 379 9.05 13.66 -15.77
CA CYS A 379 10.28 14.10 -15.12
C CYS A 379 10.41 15.62 -15.11
N GLU A 380 10.09 16.30 -16.22
CA GLU A 380 10.11 17.76 -16.25
C GLU A 380 9.08 18.37 -15.30
N GLN A 381 7.86 17.82 -15.26
CA GLN A 381 6.82 18.30 -14.35
C GLN A 381 7.21 18.07 -12.88
N SER A 382 7.85 16.95 -12.56
CA SER A 382 8.37 16.68 -11.22
C SER A 382 9.52 17.64 -10.86
N ALA A 383 10.55 17.73 -11.70
CA ALA A 383 11.73 18.56 -11.47
C ALA A 383 11.41 20.07 -11.40
N ARG A 384 10.44 20.55 -12.18
CA ARG A 384 9.96 21.94 -12.10
C ARG A 384 9.35 22.30 -10.74
N ARG A 385 8.74 21.33 -10.05
CA ARG A 385 8.04 21.57 -8.78
C ARG A 385 8.91 21.29 -7.56
N ALA A 386 9.68 20.20 -7.61
CA ALA A 386 10.60 19.82 -6.54
C ALA A 386 11.86 19.20 -7.15
N PRO A 387 12.88 20.02 -7.50
CA PRO A 387 14.08 19.51 -8.13
C PRO A 387 14.88 18.61 -7.18
N HIS A 388 15.09 17.36 -7.57
CA HIS A 388 15.95 16.42 -6.84
C HIS A 388 16.82 15.60 -7.82
N PRO A 389 18.01 15.12 -7.38
CA PRO A 389 18.98 14.47 -8.28
C PRO A 389 18.37 13.34 -9.11
N ARG A 390 17.58 12.45 -8.48
CA ARG A 390 16.92 11.34 -9.20
C ARG A 390 16.03 11.80 -10.36
N ALA A 391 15.19 12.83 -10.17
CA ALA A 391 14.30 13.32 -11.23
C ALA A 391 15.09 13.93 -12.39
N LEU A 392 16.19 14.63 -12.08
CA LEU A 392 17.09 15.21 -13.10
C LEU A 392 17.86 14.14 -13.86
N THR A 393 18.39 13.12 -13.17
CA THR A 393 19.08 11.98 -13.81
C THR A 393 18.12 11.22 -14.72
N MET A 394 16.91 10.94 -14.24
CA MET A 394 15.87 10.34 -15.07
C MET A 394 15.54 11.24 -16.27
N LEU A 395 15.32 12.55 -16.09
CA LEU A 395 15.06 13.44 -17.21
C LEU A 395 16.17 13.42 -18.27
N ALA A 396 17.44 13.46 -17.84
CA ALA A 396 18.61 13.44 -18.73
C ALA A 396 18.68 12.14 -19.55
N ILE A 397 18.41 11.00 -18.91
CA ILE A 397 18.34 9.70 -19.60
C ILE A 397 17.19 9.73 -20.60
N ALA A 398 15.98 10.13 -20.19
CA ALA A 398 14.81 10.12 -21.07
C ALA A 398 15.05 11.00 -22.32
N ARG A 399 15.62 12.20 -22.14
CA ARG A 399 16.01 13.08 -23.25
C ARG A 399 17.06 12.47 -24.17
N THR A 400 18.02 11.72 -23.62
CA THR A 400 18.98 10.97 -24.43
C THR A 400 18.29 9.91 -25.30
N TYR A 401 17.27 9.23 -24.78
CA TYR A 401 16.49 8.24 -25.52
C TYR A 401 15.55 8.86 -26.56
N THR A 402 15.07 10.08 -26.34
CA THR A 402 14.24 10.82 -27.31
C THR A 402 15.05 11.65 -28.32
N GLY A 403 16.39 11.59 -28.25
CA GLY A 403 17.28 12.29 -29.17
C GLY A 403 17.52 13.77 -28.84
N ASP A 404 16.98 14.28 -27.73
CA ASP A 404 17.26 15.64 -27.24
C ASP A 404 18.61 15.67 -26.49
N TYR A 405 19.70 15.52 -27.25
CA TYR A 405 21.05 15.44 -26.68
C TYR A 405 21.50 16.75 -26.03
N ARG A 406 21.09 17.91 -26.57
CA ARG A 406 21.38 19.23 -25.97
C ARG A 406 20.65 19.41 -24.65
N GLY A 407 19.37 19.04 -24.60
CA GLY A 407 18.60 19.05 -23.37
C GLY A 407 19.12 18.07 -22.33
N ALA A 408 19.69 16.92 -22.74
CA ALA A 408 20.34 15.98 -21.84
C ALA A 408 21.72 16.48 -21.34
N GLU A 409 22.55 17.06 -22.20
CA GLU A 409 23.86 17.65 -21.88
C GLU A 409 23.74 18.67 -20.76
N SER A 410 22.82 19.64 -20.88
CA SER A 410 22.62 20.65 -19.83
C SER A 410 22.28 20.06 -18.46
N LEU A 411 21.50 18.97 -18.42
CA LEU A 411 21.14 18.27 -17.18
C LEU A 411 22.32 17.48 -16.62
N TYR A 412 23.09 16.80 -17.47
CA TYR A 412 24.27 16.07 -17.02
C TYR A 412 25.38 17.00 -16.51
N VAL A 413 25.58 18.17 -17.12
CA VAL A 413 26.47 19.22 -16.59
C VAL A 413 26.00 19.68 -15.21
N ALA A 414 24.71 19.95 -15.03
CA ALA A 414 24.16 20.36 -13.75
C ALA A 414 24.33 19.29 -12.65
N LEU A 415 24.11 18.01 -13.00
CA LEU A 415 24.32 16.87 -12.10
C LEU A 415 25.80 16.73 -11.71
N ALA A 416 26.71 16.71 -12.68
CA ALA A 416 28.15 16.58 -12.47
C ALA A 416 28.74 17.77 -11.69
N THR A 417 28.16 18.96 -11.83
CA THR A 417 28.55 20.15 -11.07
C THR A 417 28.07 20.05 -9.61
N ARG A 418 26.84 19.57 -9.40
CA ARG A 418 26.23 19.45 -8.07
C ARG A 418 26.87 18.35 -7.24
N ASP A 419 27.16 17.21 -7.85
CA ASP A 419 27.86 16.09 -7.23
C ASP A 419 28.98 15.59 -8.17
N PRO A 420 30.18 16.18 -8.08
CA PRO A 420 31.32 15.76 -8.89
C PRO A 420 31.78 14.32 -8.60
N GLY A 421 31.34 13.73 -7.49
CA GLY A 421 31.63 12.36 -7.11
C GLY A 421 30.78 11.33 -7.84
N ASP A 422 29.57 11.68 -8.29
CA ASP A 422 28.64 10.75 -8.93
C ASP A 422 29.12 10.35 -10.35
N PRO A 423 29.53 9.10 -10.58
CA PRO A 423 30.01 8.65 -11.89
C PRO A 423 28.91 8.69 -12.96
N LEU A 424 27.63 8.63 -12.60
CA LEU A 424 26.53 8.57 -13.56
C LEU A 424 26.31 9.91 -14.29
N GLY A 425 26.54 11.03 -13.60
CA GLY A 425 26.52 12.36 -14.22
C GLY A 425 27.59 12.50 -15.31
N TRP A 426 28.82 12.08 -15.00
CA TRP A 426 29.94 12.11 -15.94
C TRP A 426 29.79 11.13 -17.10
N LEU A 427 29.28 9.93 -16.85
CA LEU A 427 29.01 8.93 -17.89
C LEU A 427 28.01 9.44 -18.92
N GLY A 428 26.90 10.00 -18.45
CA GLY A 428 25.89 10.60 -19.32
C GLY A 428 26.44 11.78 -20.09
N LEU A 429 27.19 12.67 -19.42
CA LEU A 429 27.83 13.82 -20.04
C LEU A 429 28.78 13.43 -21.17
N ALA A 430 29.68 12.46 -20.93
CA ALA A 430 30.58 11.94 -21.96
C ALA A 430 29.77 11.40 -23.15
N GLY A 431 28.76 10.56 -22.89
CA GLY A 431 27.96 9.94 -23.93
C GLY A 431 27.19 10.93 -24.81
N VAL A 432 26.62 12.00 -24.24
CA VAL A 432 25.91 13.03 -25.04
C VAL A 432 26.88 13.99 -25.73
N SER A 433 27.99 14.35 -25.08
CA SER A 433 29.02 15.23 -25.67
C SER A 433 29.65 14.59 -26.92
N LEU A 434 29.91 13.28 -26.87
CA LEU A 434 30.40 12.51 -28.02
C LEU A 434 29.43 12.54 -29.21
N ARG A 435 28.10 12.47 -28.95
CA ARG A 435 27.08 12.56 -30.01
C ARG A 435 26.95 13.96 -30.59
N LEU A 436 27.15 14.98 -29.76
CA LEU A 436 27.09 16.39 -30.16
C LEU A 436 28.39 16.87 -30.81
N GLY A 437 29.48 16.10 -30.71
CA GLY A 437 30.81 16.51 -31.16
C GLY A 437 31.47 17.56 -30.26
N ASP A 438 31.03 17.70 -29.01
CA ASP A 438 31.64 18.61 -28.04
C ASP A 438 32.92 18.00 -27.46
N SER A 439 34.05 18.31 -28.10
CA SER A 439 35.35 17.74 -27.76
C SER A 439 35.83 18.14 -26.36
N LEU A 440 35.47 19.34 -25.89
CA LEU A 440 35.88 19.85 -24.59
C LEU A 440 35.17 19.10 -23.45
N TRP A 441 33.85 19.03 -23.50
CA TRP A 441 33.08 18.31 -22.48
C TRP A 441 33.32 16.80 -22.54
N SER A 442 33.48 16.25 -23.74
CA SER A 442 33.87 14.85 -23.91
C SER A 442 35.21 14.56 -23.23
N ALA A 443 36.27 15.32 -23.53
CA ALA A 443 37.58 15.12 -22.92
C ALA A 443 37.55 15.25 -21.39
N ARG A 444 36.84 16.25 -20.88
CA ARG A 444 36.70 16.47 -19.43
C ARG A 444 35.96 15.33 -18.73
N ALA A 445 34.85 14.87 -19.32
CA ALA A 445 34.06 13.79 -18.74
C ALA A 445 34.81 12.46 -18.80
N MET A 446 35.54 12.18 -19.89
CA MET A 446 36.40 11.00 -20.04
C MET A 446 37.51 10.97 -19.00
N ALA A 447 38.27 12.06 -18.83
CA ALA A 447 39.32 12.16 -17.83
C ALA A 447 38.78 11.91 -16.41
N ARG A 448 37.55 12.36 -16.14
CA ARG A 448 36.90 12.10 -14.85
C ARG A 448 36.52 10.62 -14.69
N LEU A 449 35.95 10.00 -15.73
CA LEU A 449 35.61 8.57 -15.69
C LEU A 449 36.85 7.70 -15.50
N GLU A 450 37.95 8.02 -16.18
CA GLU A 450 39.24 7.32 -16.06
C GLU A 450 39.89 7.47 -14.68
N SER A 451 39.52 8.52 -13.92
CA SER A 451 40.02 8.72 -12.55
C SER A 451 39.41 7.76 -11.53
N TYR A 452 38.31 7.08 -11.85
CA TYR A 452 37.70 6.12 -10.94
C TYR A 452 38.51 4.81 -10.90
N PRO A 453 38.77 4.24 -9.71
CA PRO A 453 39.52 3.00 -9.59
C PRO A 453 38.85 1.85 -10.35
N ARG A 454 39.62 1.12 -11.16
CA ARG A 454 39.16 -0.11 -11.81
C ARG A 454 38.72 -1.11 -10.76
N GLY A 455 37.49 -1.62 -10.88
CA GLY A 455 36.88 -2.52 -9.88
C GLY A 455 36.35 -1.83 -8.63
N GLY A 456 36.40 -0.50 -8.56
CA GLY A 456 35.78 0.29 -7.50
C GLY A 456 34.25 0.25 -7.54
N ARG A 457 33.63 0.84 -6.51
CA ARG A 457 32.16 0.93 -6.40
C ARG A 457 31.54 1.65 -7.60
N GLU A 458 32.23 2.68 -8.09
CA GLU A 458 31.85 3.57 -9.17
C GLU A 458 31.83 2.84 -10.52
N ALA A 459 32.87 2.06 -10.83
CA ALA A 459 32.90 1.19 -12.00
C ALA A 459 31.73 0.19 -11.99
N GLY A 460 31.42 -0.39 -10.82
CA GLY A 460 30.24 -1.24 -10.65
C GLY A 460 28.90 -0.51 -10.88
N LEU A 461 28.81 0.77 -10.54
CA LEU A 461 27.63 1.60 -10.83
C LEU A 461 27.51 1.89 -12.32
N ILE A 462 28.61 2.27 -12.98
CA ILE A 462 28.68 2.51 -14.43
C ILE A 462 28.22 1.26 -15.19
N HIS A 463 28.77 0.09 -14.88
CA HIS A 463 28.40 -1.17 -15.56
C HIS A 463 26.92 -1.52 -15.40
N ARG A 464 26.39 -1.41 -14.18
CA ARG A 464 24.95 -1.62 -13.94
C ARG A 464 24.10 -0.62 -14.69
N HIS A 465 24.54 0.64 -14.75
CA HIS A 465 23.83 1.71 -15.44
C HIS A 465 23.77 1.46 -16.94
N LEU A 466 24.89 1.11 -17.58
CA LEU A 466 24.94 0.83 -19.02
C LEU A 466 24.20 -0.45 -19.39
N ARG A 467 24.18 -1.45 -18.50
CA ARG A 467 23.33 -2.63 -18.70
C ARG A 467 21.84 -2.28 -18.71
N ALA A 468 21.42 -1.37 -17.81
CA ALA A 468 20.04 -0.92 -17.74
C ALA A 468 19.68 0.06 -18.87
N PHE A 469 20.63 0.92 -19.24
CA PHE A 469 20.45 2.04 -20.16
C PHE A 469 21.59 2.13 -21.19
N PRO A 470 21.69 1.17 -22.13
CA PRO A 470 22.82 1.12 -23.07
C PRO A 470 22.90 2.35 -23.97
N VAL A 471 21.77 2.97 -24.32
CA VAL A 471 21.71 4.18 -25.16
C VAL A 471 22.30 5.41 -24.46
N VAL A 472 22.65 5.36 -23.17
CA VAL A 472 23.41 6.48 -22.57
C VAL A 472 24.79 6.59 -23.23
N TRP A 473 25.42 5.47 -23.59
CA TRP A 473 26.71 5.44 -24.27
C TRP A 473 26.56 5.27 -25.79
N PRO A 474 27.23 6.09 -26.63
CA PRO A 474 27.13 5.96 -28.07
C PRO A 474 27.89 4.72 -28.57
N ALA A 475 27.22 3.89 -29.37
CA ALA A 475 27.84 2.68 -29.95
C ALA A 475 29.06 3.00 -30.83
N SER A 476 29.12 4.19 -31.42
CA SER A 476 30.23 4.67 -32.24
C SER A 476 31.50 4.98 -31.45
N ALA A 477 31.43 5.15 -30.14
CA ALA A 477 32.58 5.54 -29.31
C ALA A 477 33.39 4.34 -28.79
N GLY A 478 33.06 3.12 -29.20
CA GLY A 478 33.68 1.91 -28.65
C GLY A 478 33.21 1.61 -27.22
N PRO A 479 33.88 0.70 -26.51
CA PRO A 479 33.50 0.36 -25.14
C PRO A 479 33.69 1.56 -24.20
N PRO A 480 32.82 1.73 -23.20
CA PRO A 480 32.99 2.74 -22.15
C PRO A 480 34.29 2.49 -21.37
N PRO A 481 34.88 3.53 -20.76
CA PRO A 481 36.03 3.35 -19.88
C PRO A 481 35.71 2.37 -18.73
N PRO A 482 36.68 1.54 -18.33
CA PRO A 482 36.48 0.40 -17.43
C PRO A 482 36.12 0.76 -15.99
#